data_AF-A0A495ZSQ5-F1
#
_entry.id   AF-A0A495ZSQ5-F1
#
_cell.length_a   1.000
_cell.length_b   1.000
_cell.length_c   1.000
_cell.angle_alpha   90.00
_cell.angle_beta   90.00
_cell.angle_gamma   90.00
#
_symmetry.space_group_name_H-M   'P 1'
#
loop_
_entity.id
_entity.type
_entity.pdbx_description
1 polymer ?
#
loop_
_entity_poly.entity_id
_entity_poly.type
_entity_poly.pdbx_seq_one_letter_code
_entity_poly.pdbx_strand_id
1 'polypeptide(L)'
;MADLRNTIAHILEHQQHLAEANEATTQQYVVLPILRALGWDDTNLAVMEVIPEHNVENGNVDYALKVDQKHVLFIECKKWNSPLAAKQASQIFRYAFEGGAPIVGLTNGKIWRFYFSWIEGTSMDERVFSDIDIANLERAVSSLEKYLLKSNVASGKAERNARIALEDREKVDTSKLTIEQVRNSLSEDVRNYHDKYTEERVNLFYRGAAELQNLIRKEGWELDMKIGKVPCSFFLKDKGTTRIKRIFGFILPVHLSHGSSIDRNGKVIGGSLKSTPPRLFVRIMVEEAAQLERQSGCEFCAVSKDEPVDFIFYYIPDKITELRPVLEFAYNKHRRK
;
A
#
# COMPACT_ATOMS: atom_id res chain seq x y z
N MET A 1 -23.22 2.96 28.75
CA MET A 1 -22.11 2.45 27.91
C MET A 1 -21.71 3.58 27.00
N ALA A 2 -20.40 3.87 26.91
CA ALA A 2 -19.91 4.92 26.02
C ALA A 2 -20.17 4.51 24.56
N ASP A 3 -20.73 5.41 23.76
CA ASP A 3 -20.87 5.24 22.32
C ASP A 3 -19.48 5.29 21.67
N LEU A 4 -19.10 4.25 20.91
CA LEU A 4 -17.78 4.13 20.27
C LEU A 4 -17.44 5.36 19.43
N ARG A 5 -18.43 5.91 18.73
CA ARG A 5 -18.26 7.11 17.92
C ARG A 5 -17.81 8.29 18.79
N ASN A 6 -18.49 8.52 19.91
CA ASN A 6 -18.16 9.60 20.85
C ASN A 6 -16.80 9.36 21.51
N THR A 7 -16.45 8.11 21.84
CA THR A 7 -15.12 7.75 22.37
C THR A 7 -14.02 8.12 21.37
N ILE A 8 -14.14 7.72 20.11
CA ILE A 8 -13.14 8.03 19.08
C ILE A 8 -13.09 9.54 18.80
N ALA A 9 -14.25 10.21 18.72
CA ALA A 9 -14.31 11.66 18.53
C ALA A 9 -13.58 12.42 19.65
N HIS A 10 -13.78 12.02 20.91
CA HIS A 10 -13.09 12.61 22.05
C HIS A 10 -11.58 12.42 21.98
N ILE A 11 -11.12 11.21 21.64
CA ILE A 11 -9.69 10.90 21.43
C ILE A 11 -9.09 11.81 20.35
N LEU A 12 -9.80 11.98 19.22
CA LEU A 12 -9.34 12.82 18.11
C LEU A 12 -9.27 14.31 18.47
N GLU A 13 -10.25 14.81 19.24
CA GLU A 13 -10.29 16.20 19.71
C GLU A 13 -9.11 16.52 20.64
N HIS A 14 -8.65 15.55 21.42
CA HIS A 14 -7.61 15.73 22.45
C HIS A 14 -6.25 15.14 22.06
N GLN A 15 -6.08 14.73 20.79
CA GLN A 15 -4.91 13.98 20.33
C GLN A 15 -3.57 14.70 20.52
N GLN A 16 -3.55 16.03 20.64
CA GLN A 16 -2.30 16.76 20.93
C GLN A 16 -1.67 16.33 22.26
N HIS A 17 -2.48 15.95 23.25
CA HIS A 17 -1.98 15.50 24.55
C HIS A 17 -1.37 14.09 24.50
N LEU A 18 -1.72 13.32 23.47
CA LEU A 18 -1.21 11.97 23.24
C LEU A 18 0.13 11.97 22.49
N ALA A 19 0.50 13.10 21.86
CA ALA A 19 1.67 13.18 20.99
C ALA A 19 3.00 12.84 21.69
N GLU A 20 3.13 13.25 22.96
CA GLU A 20 4.31 13.01 23.80
C GLU A 20 4.08 11.89 24.83
N ALA A 21 2.92 11.25 24.79
CA ALA A 21 2.52 10.27 25.77
C ALA A 21 3.30 8.96 25.61
N ASN A 22 3.50 8.27 26.73
CA ASN A 22 4.13 6.95 26.72
C ASN A 22 3.15 5.87 26.23
N GLU A 23 3.65 4.63 26.15
CA GLU A 23 2.87 3.50 25.64
C GLU A 23 1.70 3.16 26.57
N ALA A 24 1.94 3.17 27.89
CA ALA A 24 0.92 2.95 28.90
C ALA A 24 -0.23 3.97 28.81
N THR A 25 0.06 5.24 28.52
CA THR A 25 -1.00 6.23 28.26
C THR A 25 -1.83 5.86 27.04
N THR A 26 -1.19 5.38 25.96
CA THR A 26 -1.93 4.95 24.76
C THR A 26 -2.81 3.73 25.08
N GLN A 27 -2.28 2.76 25.83
CA GLN A 27 -3.02 1.59 26.27
C GLN A 27 -4.24 1.97 27.13
N GLN A 28 -4.06 2.86 28.13
CA GLN A 28 -5.08 3.15 29.15
C GLN A 28 -6.10 4.21 28.71
N TYR A 29 -5.69 5.22 27.94
CA TYR A 29 -6.55 6.35 27.56
C TYR A 29 -7.10 6.24 26.13
N VAL A 30 -6.62 5.28 25.33
CA VAL A 30 -7.09 5.10 23.95
C VAL A 30 -7.63 3.68 23.74
N VAL A 31 -6.76 2.67 23.89
CA VAL A 31 -7.11 1.27 23.56
C VAL A 31 -8.22 0.77 24.49
N LEU A 32 -8.04 0.89 25.81
CA LEU A 32 -9.00 0.39 26.78
C LEU A 32 -10.38 1.09 26.71
N PRO A 33 -10.49 2.43 26.56
CA PRO A 33 -11.78 3.08 26.32
C PRO A 33 -12.49 2.62 25.05
N ILE A 34 -11.75 2.36 23.96
CA ILE A 34 -12.32 1.80 22.73
C ILE A 34 -12.86 0.39 22.98
N LEU A 35 -12.10 -0.47 23.68
CA LEU A 35 -12.57 -1.82 24.05
C LEU A 35 -13.84 -1.76 24.90
N ARG A 36 -13.90 -0.88 25.90
CA ARG A 36 -15.09 -0.67 26.73
C ARG A 36 -16.31 -0.23 25.90
N ALA A 37 -16.12 0.68 24.96
CA ALA A 37 -17.18 1.12 24.04
C ALA A 37 -17.66 0.00 23.10
N LEU A 38 -16.80 -0.96 22.79
CA LEU A 38 -17.11 -2.17 22.02
C LEU A 38 -17.74 -3.31 22.85
N GLY A 39 -18.05 -3.03 24.13
CA GLY A 39 -18.75 -3.94 25.03
C GLY A 39 -17.86 -4.89 25.82
N TRP A 40 -16.54 -4.66 25.83
CA TRP A 40 -15.60 -5.41 26.68
C TRP A 40 -15.56 -4.83 28.10
N ASP A 41 -15.52 -5.70 29.10
CA ASP A 41 -15.56 -5.40 30.53
C ASP A 41 -14.25 -5.84 31.20
N ASP A 42 -13.39 -4.88 31.49
CA ASP A 42 -12.13 -5.10 32.20
C ASP A 42 -12.28 -5.17 33.73
N THR A 43 -13.51 -5.03 34.25
CA THR A 43 -13.78 -4.98 35.70
C THR A 43 -14.37 -6.28 36.25
N ASN A 44 -14.91 -7.14 35.38
CA ASN A 44 -15.48 -8.43 35.78
C ASN A 44 -14.39 -9.48 36.05
N LEU A 45 -13.94 -9.54 37.31
CA LEU A 45 -12.90 -10.47 37.77
C LEU A 45 -13.31 -11.95 37.74
N ALA A 46 -14.60 -12.28 37.65
CA ALA A 46 -15.05 -13.67 37.56
C ALA A 46 -14.82 -14.28 36.17
N VAL A 47 -14.84 -13.45 35.13
CA VAL A 47 -14.68 -13.87 33.74
C VAL A 47 -13.31 -13.48 33.19
N MET A 48 -12.78 -12.33 33.61
CA MET A 48 -11.52 -11.74 33.14
C MET A 48 -11.47 -11.68 31.60
N GLU A 49 -12.45 -11.02 30.98
CA GLU A 49 -12.56 -10.94 29.52
C GLU A 49 -11.54 -10.01 28.86
N VAL A 50 -10.99 -9.04 29.61
CA VAL A 50 -9.84 -8.22 29.20
C VAL A 50 -8.72 -8.45 30.20
N ILE A 51 -7.61 -9.03 29.77
CA ILE A 51 -6.46 -9.33 30.62
C ILE A 51 -5.29 -8.44 30.18
N PRO A 52 -4.90 -7.43 30.96
CA PRO A 52 -3.72 -6.62 30.67
C PRO A 52 -2.43 -7.41 30.92
N GLU A 53 -1.36 -7.08 30.19
CA GLU A 53 0.00 -7.62 30.40
C GLU A 53 0.01 -9.17 30.46
N HIS A 54 -0.71 -9.79 29.53
CA HIS A 54 -0.90 -11.24 29.54
C HIS A 54 0.37 -11.95 29.09
N ASN A 55 0.91 -12.81 29.97
CA ASN A 55 2.05 -13.65 29.65
C ASN A 55 1.62 -14.83 28.77
N VAL A 56 2.28 -14.96 27.63
CA VAL A 56 2.26 -16.11 26.73
C VAL A 56 3.64 -16.76 26.82
N GLU A 57 3.75 -18.08 26.63
CA GLU A 57 4.96 -18.87 26.99
C GLU A 57 6.31 -18.24 26.61
N ASN A 58 6.37 -17.50 25.50
CA ASN A 58 7.59 -16.90 24.99
C ASN A 58 7.56 -15.35 24.91
N GLY A 59 6.55 -14.67 25.47
CA GLY A 59 6.48 -13.20 25.49
C GLY A 59 5.27 -12.66 26.24
N ASN A 60 5.03 -11.35 26.14
CA ASN A 60 3.84 -10.70 26.71
C ASN A 60 3.05 -10.02 25.59
N VAL A 61 1.75 -9.93 25.78
CA VAL A 61 0.86 -9.07 24.99
C VAL A 61 0.18 -8.07 25.90
N ASP A 62 0.00 -6.84 25.43
CA ASP A 62 -0.55 -5.76 26.24
C ASP A 62 -1.99 -6.03 26.69
N TYR A 63 -2.81 -6.62 25.82
CA TYR A 63 -4.13 -7.11 26.17
C TYR A 63 -4.44 -8.46 25.54
N ALA A 64 -4.97 -9.38 26.34
CA ALA A 64 -5.62 -10.60 25.87
C ALA A 64 -7.13 -10.51 26.08
N LEU A 65 -7.90 -10.74 25.02
CA LEU A 65 -9.36 -10.76 25.07
C LEU A 65 -9.89 -12.20 25.11
N LYS A 66 -10.87 -12.46 25.97
CA LYS A 66 -11.49 -13.77 26.15
C LYS A 66 -12.99 -13.77 25.95
N VAL A 67 -13.48 -14.82 25.29
CA VAL A 67 -14.89 -15.20 25.27
C VAL A 67 -14.97 -16.67 25.66
N ASP A 68 -15.88 -17.01 26.59
CA ASP A 68 -16.07 -18.38 27.09
C ASP A 68 -14.75 -19.06 27.50
N GLN A 69 -13.91 -18.33 28.24
CA GLN A 69 -12.59 -18.74 28.72
C GLN A 69 -11.53 -19.01 27.63
N LYS A 70 -11.82 -18.73 26.36
CA LYS A 70 -10.87 -18.89 25.24
C LYS A 70 -10.32 -17.54 24.79
N HIS A 71 -9.02 -17.48 24.51
CA HIS A 71 -8.41 -16.32 23.87
C HIS A 71 -8.95 -16.16 22.45
N VAL A 72 -9.49 -14.99 22.14
CA VAL A 72 -10.07 -14.68 20.81
C VAL A 72 -9.27 -13.63 20.06
N LEU A 73 -8.55 -12.77 20.79
CA LEU A 73 -7.78 -11.68 20.20
C LEU A 73 -6.66 -11.27 21.16
N PHE A 74 -5.45 -11.09 20.63
CA PHE A 74 -4.37 -10.41 21.34
C PHE A 74 -4.13 -9.03 20.76
N ILE A 75 -3.85 -8.04 21.60
CA ILE A 75 -3.55 -6.67 21.20
C ILE A 75 -2.17 -6.30 21.71
N GLU A 76 -1.35 -5.80 20.79
CA GLU A 76 -0.13 -5.09 21.09
C GLU A 76 -0.34 -3.60 20.82
N CYS A 77 0.02 -2.78 21.80
CA CYS A 77 0.02 -1.33 21.71
C CYS A 77 1.44 -0.80 21.49
N LYS A 78 1.50 0.37 20.88
CA LYS A 78 2.70 1.19 20.74
C LYS A 78 2.37 2.62 21.14
N LYS A 79 3.40 3.44 21.37
CA LYS A 79 3.23 4.88 21.63
C LYS A 79 2.46 5.56 20.50
N TRP A 80 1.58 6.52 20.82
CA TRP A 80 0.74 7.27 19.86
C TRP A 80 1.41 7.63 18.53
N ASN A 81 2.61 8.23 18.57
CA ASN A 81 3.32 8.70 17.37
C ASN A 81 4.36 7.71 16.80
N SER A 82 4.47 6.51 17.37
CA SER A 82 5.40 5.49 16.87
C SER A 82 4.84 4.76 15.64
N PRO A 83 5.70 4.40 14.66
CA PRO A 83 5.28 3.63 13.50
C PRO A 83 4.98 2.18 13.88
N LEU A 84 3.98 1.58 13.21
CA LEU A 84 3.69 0.14 13.35
C LEU A 84 4.67 -0.67 12.49
N ALA A 85 5.84 -1.00 13.05
CA ALA A 85 6.88 -1.72 12.35
C ALA A 85 6.65 -3.25 12.36
N ALA A 86 6.60 -3.88 11.19
CA ALA A 86 6.40 -5.32 11.03
C ALA A 86 7.48 -6.18 11.74
N LYS A 87 8.69 -5.64 11.92
CA LYS A 87 9.80 -6.32 12.60
C LYS A 87 9.56 -6.52 14.10
N GLN A 88 8.76 -5.66 14.73
CA GLN A 88 8.31 -5.84 16.12
C GLN A 88 7.10 -6.81 16.18
N ALA A 89 6.33 -6.88 15.09
CA ALA A 89 5.15 -7.74 14.99
C ALA A 89 5.48 -9.24 14.92
N SER A 90 6.65 -9.63 14.39
CA SER A 90 7.05 -11.04 14.22
C SER A 90 7.12 -11.85 15.50
N GLN A 91 7.46 -11.22 16.64
CA GLN A 91 7.46 -11.88 17.94
C GLN A 91 6.03 -12.17 18.42
N ILE A 92 5.12 -11.21 18.25
CA ILE A 92 3.72 -11.33 18.70
C ILE A 92 2.98 -12.41 17.92
N PHE A 93 3.24 -12.57 16.61
CA PHE A 93 2.56 -13.62 15.82
C PHE A 93 2.93 -15.02 16.25
N ARG A 94 4.20 -15.25 16.61
CA ARG A 94 4.65 -16.56 17.09
C ARG A 94 3.91 -16.92 18.38
N TYR A 95 3.81 -15.98 19.31
CA TYR A 95 3.16 -16.21 20.61
C TYR A 95 1.64 -16.23 20.52
N ALA A 96 1.06 -15.52 19.55
CA ALA A 96 -0.38 -15.52 19.35
C ALA A 96 -0.92 -16.87 18.86
N PHE A 97 -0.18 -17.53 17.97
CA PHE A 97 -0.51 -18.89 17.55
C PHE A 97 -0.39 -19.87 18.72
N GLU A 98 0.73 -19.84 19.44
CA GLU A 98 0.97 -20.70 20.62
C GLU A 98 -0.05 -20.45 21.75
N GLY A 99 -0.43 -19.19 21.97
CA GLY A 99 -1.41 -18.75 22.99
C GLY A 99 -2.88 -18.94 22.60
N GLY A 100 -3.16 -19.46 21.41
CA GLY A 100 -4.48 -19.88 20.97
C GLY A 100 -5.41 -18.76 20.49
N ALA A 101 -4.92 -17.54 20.27
CA ALA A 101 -5.72 -16.44 19.72
C ALA A 101 -5.68 -16.46 18.17
N PRO A 102 -6.82 -16.53 17.46
CA PRO A 102 -6.84 -16.57 15.99
C PRO A 102 -6.47 -15.22 15.33
N ILE A 103 -6.64 -14.11 16.06
CA ILE A 103 -6.44 -12.76 15.53
C ILE A 103 -5.50 -11.97 16.45
N VAL A 104 -4.65 -11.15 15.82
CA VAL A 104 -3.76 -10.18 16.49
C VAL A 104 -4.09 -8.77 16.00
N GLY A 105 -4.22 -7.84 16.93
CA GLY A 105 -4.27 -6.40 16.68
C GLY A 105 -2.95 -5.74 17.06
N LEU A 106 -2.36 -4.95 16.16
CA LEU A 106 -1.24 -4.07 16.44
C LEU A 106 -1.71 -2.63 16.28
N THR A 107 -1.57 -1.82 17.32
CA THR A 107 -2.09 -0.45 17.32
C THR A 107 -1.16 0.55 18.00
N ASN A 108 -1.18 1.80 17.55
CA ASN A 108 -0.63 2.95 18.28
C ASN A 108 -1.75 3.89 18.73
N GLY A 109 -2.97 3.39 18.84
CA GLY A 109 -4.17 4.18 19.09
C GLY A 109 -4.74 4.83 17.82
N LYS A 110 -3.89 5.43 16.97
CA LYS A 110 -4.31 6.06 15.71
C LYS A 110 -4.64 5.06 14.61
N ILE A 111 -3.72 4.12 14.40
CA ILE A 111 -3.83 3.08 13.39
C ILE A 111 -4.03 1.75 14.10
N TRP A 112 -5.03 0.99 13.67
CA TRP A 112 -5.28 -0.38 14.11
C TRP A 112 -5.08 -1.32 12.93
N ARG A 113 -4.08 -2.20 13.03
CA ARG A 113 -3.80 -3.21 12.02
C ARG A 113 -4.13 -4.59 12.57
N PHE A 114 -4.93 -5.35 11.83
CA PHE A 114 -5.35 -6.68 12.22
C PHE A 114 -4.82 -7.76 11.30
N TYR A 115 -4.47 -8.88 11.91
CA TYR A 115 -3.84 -10.01 11.28
C TYR A 115 -4.48 -11.32 11.75
N PHE A 116 -4.46 -12.34 10.89
CA PHE A 116 -4.56 -13.71 11.38
C PHE A 116 -3.23 -14.13 12.04
N SER A 117 -3.31 -14.74 13.22
CA SER A 117 -2.11 -15.20 13.95
C SER A 117 -1.34 -16.26 13.15
N TRP A 118 -2.07 -17.15 12.47
CA TRP A 118 -1.51 -18.20 11.65
C TRP A 118 -2.36 -18.52 10.43
N ILE A 119 -1.70 -18.60 9.27
CA ILE A 119 -2.21 -19.20 8.04
C ILE A 119 -1.04 -19.97 7.42
N GLU A 120 -1.24 -21.25 7.13
CA GLU A 120 -0.21 -22.12 6.57
C GLU A 120 0.33 -21.58 5.24
N GLY A 121 1.65 -21.57 5.06
CA GLY A 121 2.30 -21.17 3.81
C GLY A 121 2.32 -19.67 3.52
N THR A 122 1.86 -18.80 4.43
CA THR A 122 1.81 -17.33 4.21
C THR A 122 2.86 -16.57 5.01
N SER A 123 3.33 -15.45 4.49
CA SER A 123 4.08 -14.43 5.23
C SER A 123 3.18 -13.59 6.14
N MET A 124 3.76 -12.80 7.05
CA MET A 124 2.98 -11.95 7.96
C MET A 124 2.21 -10.85 7.23
N ASP A 125 2.79 -10.28 6.18
CA ASP A 125 2.17 -9.22 5.39
C ASP A 125 0.94 -9.75 4.63
N GLU A 126 0.98 -11.02 4.22
CA GLU A 126 -0.14 -11.72 3.58
C GLU A 126 -1.25 -12.07 4.57
N ARG A 127 -1.02 -12.00 5.88
CA ARG A 127 -2.04 -12.27 6.91
C ARG A 127 -2.80 -11.02 7.35
N VAL A 128 -2.42 -9.83 6.87
CA VAL A 128 -3.07 -8.56 7.24
C VAL A 128 -4.44 -8.48 6.57
N PHE A 129 -5.53 -8.52 7.33
CA PHE A 129 -6.88 -8.40 6.75
C PHE A 129 -7.48 -7.00 6.91
N SER A 130 -6.96 -6.16 7.80
CA SER A 130 -7.47 -4.78 7.95
C SER A 130 -6.44 -3.79 8.47
N ASP A 131 -6.56 -2.56 7.99
CA ASP A 131 -5.82 -1.36 8.38
C ASP A 131 -6.84 -0.25 8.60
N ILE A 132 -7.00 0.22 9.83
CA ILE A 132 -8.01 1.21 10.22
C ILE A 132 -7.29 2.45 10.75
N ASP A 133 -7.57 3.61 10.15
CA ASP A 133 -7.16 4.92 10.65
C ASP A 133 -8.34 5.58 11.34
N ILE A 134 -8.22 5.85 12.64
CA ILE A 134 -9.29 6.49 13.40
C ILE A 134 -9.58 7.93 12.96
N ALA A 135 -8.65 8.58 12.25
CA ALA A 135 -8.88 9.90 11.66
C ALA A 135 -10.05 9.89 10.66
N ASN A 136 -10.35 8.74 10.07
CA ASN A 136 -11.61 8.52 9.34
C ASN A 136 -12.66 7.92 10.29
N LEU A 137 -13.31 8.79 11.07
CA LEU A 137 -14.21 8.41 12.16
C LEU A 137 -15.27 7.38 11.73
N GLU A 138 -16.02 7.62 10.65
CA GLU A 138 -17.09 6.71 10.23
C GLU A 138 -16.56 5.34 9.83
N ARG A 139 -15.46 5.32 9.06
CA ARG A 139 -14.83 4.07 8.64
C ARG A 139 -14.26 3.32 9.85
N ALA A 140 -13.71 4.05 10.81
CA ALA A 140 -13.13 3.49 12.02
C ALA A 140 -14.20 2.86 12.91
N VAL A 141 -15.30 3.56 13.19
CA VAL A 141 -16.44 3.02 13.94
C VAL A 141 -16.94 1.74 13.28
N SER A 142 -17.28 1.81 11.98
CA SER A 142 -17.81 0.64 11.26
C SER A 142 -16.83 -0.55 11.25
N SER A 143 -15.54 -0.30 11.06
CA SER A 143 -14.53 -1.36 10.98
C SER A 143 -14.18 -1.94 12.35
N LEU A 144 -14.06 -1.12 13.38
CA LEU A 144 -13.80 -1.57 14.75
C LEU A 144 -15.00 -2.35 15.30
N GLU A 145 -16.24 -1.92 15.04
CA GLU A 145 -17.41 -2.73 15.39
C GLU A 145 -17.42 -4.07 14.64
N LYS A 146 -17.07 -4.05 13.34
CA LYS A 146 -17.04 -5.26 12.50
C LYS A 146 -16.09 -6.33 13.06
N TYR A 147 -14.94 -5.95 13.61
CA TYR A 147 -13.88 -6.88 14.02
C TYR A 147 -13.73 -7.05 15.54
N LEU A 148 -14.13 -6.06 16.35
CA LEU A 148 -13.90 -6.05 17.80
C LEU A 148 -15.17 -5.93 18.66
N LEU A 149 -16.36 -5.68 18.08
CA LEU A 149 -17.59 -5.67 18.90
C LEU A 149 -17.77 -7.03 19.56
N LYS A 150 -17.89 -7.07 20.89
CA LYS A 150 -17.93 -8.32 21.67
C LYS A 150 -18.96 -9.32 21.14
N SER A 151 -20.16 -8.86 20.76
CA SER A 151 -21.20 -9.73 20.18
C SER A 151 -20.84 -10.29 18.80
N ASN A 152 -20.11 -9.54 17.97
CA ASN A 152 -19.59 -10.05 16.69
C ASN A 152 -18.47 -11.06 16.91
N VAL A 153 -17.61 -10.84 17.91
CA VAL A 153 -16.53 -11.77 18.26
C VAL A 153 -17.11 -13.07 18.84
N ALA A 154 -17.99 -12.99 19.83
CA ALA A 154 -18.62 -14.15 20.47
C ALA A 154 -19.44 -15.01 19.51
N SER A 155 -20.08 -14.41 18.50
CA SER A 155 -20.86 -15.14 17.48
C SER A 155 -20.02 -15.67 16.32
N GLY A 156 -18.69 -15.47 16.32
CA GLY A 156 -17.80 -15.81 15.21
C GLY A 156 -18.03 -14.98 13.93
N LYS A 157 -18.85 -13.92 14.00
CA LYS A 157 -19.08 -13.00 12.87
C LYS A 157 -17.84 -12.18 12.56
N ALA A 158 -17.08 -11.75 13.58
CA ALA A 158 -15.84 -11.00 13.41
C ALA A 158 -14.78 -11.80 12.62
N GLU A 159 -14.59 -13.08 12.95
CA GLU A 159 -13.63 -13.95 12.25
C GLU A 159 -14.05 -14.22 10.80
N ARG A 160 -15.34 -14.52 10.55
CA ARG A 160 -15.86 -14.66 9.17
C ARG A 160 -15.65 -13.40 8.34
N ASN A 161 -15.93 -12.24 8.94
CA ASN A 161 -15.68 -10.94 8.33
C ASN A 161 -14.21 -10.69 8.04
N ALA A 162 -13.31 -11.13 8.93
CA ALA A 162 -11.87 -11.04 8.74
C ALA A 162 -11.40 -11.93 7.57
N ARG A 163 -11.94 -13.15 7.45
CA ARG A 163 -11.62 -14.05 6.31
C ARG A 163 -12.05 -13.45 4.98
N ILE A 164 -13.28 -12.94 4.90
CA ILE A 164 -13.77 -12.23 3.70
C ILE A 164 -12.87 -11.02 3.38
N ALA A 165 -12.49 -10.23 4.39
CA ALA A 165 -11.63 -9.07 4.17
C ALA A 165 -10.22 -9.46 3.70
N LEU A 166 -9.68 -10.58 4.19
CA LEU A 166 -8.41 -11.13 3.72
C LEU A 166 -8.52 -11.58 2.26
N GLU A 167 -9.53 -12.38 1.93
CA GLU A 167 -9.78 -12.82 0.55
C GLU A 167 -10.02 -11.63 -0.39
N ASP A 168 -10.76 -10.61 0.04
CA ASP A 168 -10.98 -9.40 -0.74
C ASP A 168 -9.69 -8.59 -0.91
N ARG A 169 -8.84 -8.55 0.12
CA ARG A 169 -7.51 -7.94 0.03
C ARG A 169 -6.61 -8.74 -0.91
N GLU A 170 -6.64 -10.07 -0.86
CA GLU A 170 -5.95 -10.96 -1.80
C GLU A 170 -6.53 -10.87 -3.21
N LYS A 171 -7.83 -10.59 -3.38
CA LYS A 171 -8.47 -10.29 -4.67
C LYS A 171 -8.04 -8.92 -5.19
N VAL A 172 -7.94 -7.93 -4.32
CA VAL A 172 -7.34 -6.62 -4.61
C VAL A 172 -5.83 -6.77 -4.86
N ASP A 173 -5.16 -7.76 -4.27
CA ASP A 173 -3.73 -8.02 -4.46
C ASP A 173 -3.43 -8.90 -5.68
N THR A 174 -4.33 -9.81 -6.06
CA THR A 174 -4.35 -10.49 -7.38
C THR A 174 -4.89 -9.58 -8.48
N SER A 175 -5.44 -8.42 -8.10
CA SER A 175 -5.59 -7.26 -8.97
C SER A 175 -4.27 -6.50 -9.18
N LYS A 176 -3.18 -6.89 -8.48
CA LYS A 176 -1.84 -6.52 -8.94
C LYS A 176 -1.59 -7.26 -10.25
N LEU A 177 -1.31 -6.49 -11.30
CA LEU A 177 -0.91 -7.07 -12.57
C LEU A 177 0.38 -7.85 -12.33
N THR A 178 0.35 -9.17 -12.50
CA THR A 178 1.56 -10.01 -12.45
C THR A 178 2.42 -9.76 -13.69
N ILE A 179 3.73 -10.05 -13.61
CA ILE A 179 4.63 -10.03 -14.77
C ILE A 179 4.03 -10.79 -15.96
N GLU A 180 3.39 -11.93 -15.69
CA GLU A 180 2.79 -12.81 -16.69
C GLU A 180 1.50 -12.23 -17.29
N GLN A 181 0.63 -11.62 -16.48
CA GLN A 181 -0.55 -10.92 -16.98
C GLN A 181 -0.17 -9.69 -17.81
N VAL A 182 0.86 -8.93 -17.40
CA VAL A 182 1.43 -7.84 -18.22
C VAL A 182 1.94 -8.42 -19.53
N ARG A 183 2.75 -9.48 -19.49
CA ARG A 183 3.30 -10.16 -20.68
C ARG A 183 2.20 -10.62 -21.64
N ASN A 184 1.11 -11.21 -21.14
CA ASN A 184 -0.01 -11.71 -21.94
C ASN A 184 -0.91 -10.60 -22.49
N SER A 185 -0.86 -9.40 -21.91
CA SER A 185 -1.64 -8.24 -22.38
C SER A 185 -0.99 -7.48 -23.54
N LEU A 186 0.30 -7.68 -23.78
CA LEU A 186 1.07 -6.98 -24.81
C LEU A 186 0.85 -7.55 -26.20
N SER A 187 1.05 -6.69 -27.21
CA SER A 187 1.07 -7.13 -28.61
C SER A 187 2.21 -8.13 -28.85
N GLU A 188 2.01 -8.98 -29.86
CA GLU A 188 3.01 -9.95 -30.29
C GLU A 188 4.33 -9.27 -30.70
N ASP A 189 4.27 -8.08 -31.31
CA ASP A 189 5.45 -7.29 -31.67
C ASP A 189 6.33 -6.92 -30.46
N VAL A 190 5.71 -6.57 -29.33
CA VAL A 190 6.46 -6.23 -28.11
C VAL A 190 7.04 -7.49 -27.47
N ARG A 191 6.30 -8.61 -27.47
CA ARG A 191 6.82 -9.91 -27.00
C ARG A 191 8.02 -10.38 -27.82
N ASN A 192 7.91 -10.35 -29.15
CA ASN A 192 8.98 -10.73 -30.08
C ASN A 192 10.21 -9.82 -30.00
N TYR A 193 10.04 -8.56 -29.58
CA TYR A 193 11.15 -7.66 -29.30
C TYR A 193 11.95 -8.10 -28.07
N HIS A 194 11.28 -8.62 -27.05
CA HIS A 194 11.90 -9.05 -25.80
C HIS A 194 12.70 -10.35 -25.94
N ASP A 195 12.39 -11.22 -26.89
CA ASP A 195 13.13 -12.47 -27.16
C ASP A 195 14.61 -12.25 -27.53
N LYS A 196 15.01 -11.01 -27.85
CA LYS A 196 16.39 -10.62 -28.17
C LYS A 196 17.23 -10.27 -26.92
N TYR A 197 16.65 -10.35 -25.71
CA TYR A 197 17.25 -9.90 -24.47
C TYR A 197 17.34 -11.02 -23.43
N THR A 198 18.20 -10.82 -22.42
CA THR A 198 18.27 -11.74 -21.27
C THR A 198 16.96 -11.72 -20.49
N GLU A 199 16.59 -12.88 -19.95
CA GLU A 199 15.36 -13.04 -19.16
C GLU A 199 15.27 -12.03 -18.00
N GLU A 200 16.40 -11.72 -17.37
CA GLU A 200 16.51 -10.70 -16.31
C GLU A 200 16.06 -9.30 -16.78
N ARG A 201 16.49 -8.87 -17.98
CA ARG A 201 16.14 -7.55 -18.54
C ARG A 201 14.68 -7.48 -18.97
N VAL A 202 14.19 -8.59 -19.51
CA VAL A 202 12.79 -8.75 -19.87
C VAL A 202 11.91 -8.69 -18.62
N ASN A 203 12.31 -9.37 -17.55
CA ASN A 203 11.60 -9.36 -16.28
C ASN A 203 11.63 -7.99 -15.58
N LEU A 204 12.71 -7.21 -15.73
CA LEU A 204 12.76 -5.83 -15.21
C LEU A 204 11.69 -4.93 -15.84
N PHE A 205 11.48 -5.03 -17.16
CA PHE A 205 10.42 -4.30 -17.84
C PHE A 205 9.04 -4.67 -17.31
N TYR A 206 8.74 -5.97 -17.29
CA TYR A 206 7.43 -6.46 -16.86
C TYR A 206 7.16 -6.16 -15.39
N ARG A 207 8.19 -6.25 -14.54
CA ARG A 207 8.11 -5.86 -13.13
C ARG A 207 7.83 -4.37 -13.01
N GLY A 208 8.56 -3.52 -13.72
CA GLY A 208 8.31 -2.08 -13.73
C GLY A 208 6.89 -1.74 -14.21
N ALA A 209 6.41 -2.38 -15.27
CA ALA A 209 5.05 -2.19 -15.76
C ALA A 209 3.96 -2.62 -14.76
N ALA A 210 4.13 -3.78 -14.15
CA ALA A 210 3.28 -4.30 -13.09
C ALA A 210 3.24 -3.34 -11.89
N GLU A 211 4.42 -3.00 -11.34
CA GLU A 211 4.52 -2.14 -10.18
C GLU A 211 3.99 -0.72 -10.45
N LEU A 212 4.23 -0.17 -11.65
CA LEU A 212 3.67 1.12 -12.05
C LEU A 212 2.16 1.06 -12.08
N GLN A 213 1.60 0.05 -12.74
CA GLN A 213 0.16 -0.12 -12.80
C GLN A 213 -0.45 -0.24 -11.40
N ASN A 214 0.20 -0.98 -10.51
CA ASN A 214 -0.25 -1.14 -9.13
C ASN A 214 -0.15 0.16 -8.33
N LEU A 215 0.90 0.95 -8.59
CA LEU A 215 1.08 2.26 -7.98
C LEU A 215 -0.03 3.23 -8.43
N ILE A 216 -0.29 3.34 -9.72
CA ILE A 216 -1.24 4.31 -10.27
C ILE A 216 -2.70 3.86 -10.08
N ARG A 217 -2.98 2.55 -10.01
CA ARG A 217 -4.34 2.02 -9.76
C ARG A 217 -4.90 2.49 -8.42
N LYS A 218 -4.05 2.64 -7.39
CA LYS A 218 -4.46 3.18 -6.08
C LYS A 218 -5.03 4.59 -6.18
N GLU A 219 -4.58 5.35 -7.18
CA GLU A 219 -5.05 6.71 -7.48
C GLU A 219 -6.23 6.73 -8.47
N GLY A 220 -6.75 5.55 -8.85
CA GLY A 220 -7.87 5.37 -9.79
C GLY A 220 -7.46 5.33 -11.26
N TRP A 221 -6.19 5.04 -11.58
CA TRP A 221 -5.63 5.15 -12.94
C TRP A 221 -5.34 3.77 -13.57
N GLU A 222 -5.47 3.69 -14.89
CA GLU A 222 -5.17 2.51 -15.71
C GLU A 222 -4.16 2.81 -16.83
N LEU A 223 -3.07 2.05 -16.89
CA LEU A 223 -2.14 1.94 -18.01
C LEU A 223 -2.81 1.10 -19.11
N ASP A 224 -3.01 1.66 -20.30
CA ASP A 224 -3.42 0.85 -21.44
C ASP A 224 -2.15 0.34 -22.15
N MET A 225 -2.05 -0.98 -22.16
CA MET A 225 -0.93 -1.69 -22.73
C MET A 225 -1.14 -1.99 -24.23
N LYS A 226 -2.29 -1.61 -24.82
CA LYS A 226 -2.75 -2.10 -26.13
C LYS A 226 -2.86 -1.08 -27.28
N ILE A 227 -2.42 0.17 -27.16
CA ILE A 227 -2.68 1.16 -28.24
C ILE A 227 -1.41 1.78 -28.85
N GLY A 228 -0.96 1.20 -29.98
CA GLY A 228 -0.19 1.89 -31.03
C GLY A 228 1.32 1.61 -31.12
N LYS A 229 2.00 2.36 -32.01
CA LYS A 229 3.45 2.27 -32.35
C LYS A 229 4.42 2.63 -31.20
N VAL A 230 3.89 3.01 -30.04
CA VAL A 230 4.66 3.37 -28.83
C VAL A 230 4.15 2.48 -27.69
N PRO A 231 5.02 1.69 -27.04
CA PRO A 231 4.58 0.81 -25.97
C PRO A 231 3.97 1.60 -24.79
N CYS A 232 2.99 0.99 -24.12
CA CYS A 232 2.47 1.32 -22.78
C CYS A 232 2.31 2.82 -22.45
N SER A 233 1.12 3.39 -22.66
CA SER A 233 0.79 4.77 -22.27
C SER A 233 -0.34 4.80 -21.24
N PHE A 234 -0.39 5.84 -20.42
CA PHE A 234 -1.55 6.12 -19.56
C PHE A 234 -2.67 6.84 -20.33
N PHE A 235 -3.94 6.57 -19.97
CA PHE A 235 -5.15 7.16 -20.57
C PHE A 235 -6.09 7.69 -19.48
N LEU A 236 -6.56 8.94 -19.63
CA LEU A 236 -7.53 9.51 -18.70
C LEU A 236 -8.95 9.09 -19.11
N LYS A 237 -9.61 8.24 -18.32
CA LYS A 237 -11.06 8.00 -18.43
C LYS A 237 -11.80 9.03 -17.57
N ASP A 238 -12.48 9.98 -18.20
CA ASP A 238 -13.37 10.94 -17.54
C ASP A 238 -14.82 10.65 -17.95
N LYS A 239 -15.69 10.32 -16.98
CA LYS A 239 -17.13 10.07 -17.19
C LYS A 239 -17.44 9.11 -18.35
N GLY A 240 -16.71 8.00 -18.46
CA GLY A 240 -16.89 7.01 -19.53
C GLY A 240 -16.33 7.42 -20.89
N THR A 241 -15.73 8.61 -21.01
CA THR A 241 -15.05 9.08 -22.23
C THR A 241 -13.53 9.00 -22.03
N THR A 242 -12.86 8.19 -22.86
CA THR A 242 -11.40 8.08 -22.85
C THR A 242 -10.79 9.29 -23.57
N ARG A 243 -10.19 10.23 -22.83
CA ARG A 243 -9.39 11.31 -23.42
C ARG A 243 -7.96 10.82 -23.60
N ILE A 244 -7.54 10.71 -24.86
CA ILE A 244 -6.19 10.23 -25.23
C ILE A 244 -5.17 11.32 -24.87
N LYS A 245 -4.45 11.15 -23.76
CA LYS A 245 -3.32 12.00 -23.37
C LYS A 245 -2.15 11.12 -22.96
N ARG A 246 -1.08 11.11 -23.76
CA ARG A 246 0.20 10.46 -23.41
C ARG A 246 0.88 11.27 -22.29
N ILE A 247 0.51 11.00 -21.04
CA ILE A 247 1.03 11.72 -19.87
C ILE A 247 2.32 11.09 -19.38
N PHE A 248 2.36 9.77 -19.23
CA PHE A 248 3.57 9.00 -18.97
C PHE A 248 3.33 7.54 -19.38
N GLY A 249 4.41 6.75 -19.39
CA GLY A 249 4.35 5.35 -19.79
C GLY A 249 5.74 4.75 -19.98
N PHE A 250 5.82 3.54 -20.52
CA PHE A 250 7.10 2.91 -20.79
C PHE A 250 7.41 2.90 -22.27
N ILE A 251 8.59 3.37 -22.64
CA ILE A 251 9.06 3.30 -24.02
C ILE A 251 10.22 2.32 -24.13
N LEU A 252 10.16 1.46 -25.15
CA LEU A 252 11.33 0.69 -25.53
C LEU A 252 12.26 1.56 -26.37
N PRO A 253 13.58 1.47 -26.16
CA PRO A 253 14.50 2.35 -26.86
C PRO A 253 14.48 2.29 -28.38
N VAL A 254 14.06 1.18 -29.01
CA VAL A 254 13.91 1.11 -30.46
C VAL A 254 12.80 1.97 -31.04
N HIS A 255 11.85 2.41 -30.21
CA HIS A 255 10.80 3.34 -30.62
C HIS A 255 11.23 4.80 -30.45
N LEU A 256 12.44 5.07 -29.94
CA LEU A 256 13.04 6.39 -30.00
C LEU A 256 13.56 6.60 -31.42
N SER A 257 13.00 7.55 -32.15
CA SER A 257 13.50 7.95 -33.46
C SER A 257 14.97 8.39 -33.37
N HIS A 258 15.78 8.00 -34.37
CA HIS A 258 17.17 8.48 -34.44
C HIS A 258 17.18 10.01 -34.48
N GLY A 259 17.83 10.65 -33.49
CA GLY A 259 17.95 12.11 -33.44
C GLY A 259 16.96 12.81 -32.51
N SER A 260 15.92 12.13 -32.04
CA SER A 260 14.80 12.77 -31.34
C SER A 260 14.97 12.83 -29.83
N SER A 261 16.14 12.50 -29.28
CA SER A 261 16.40 12.64 -27.85
C SER A 261 17.85 13.05 -27.59
N ILE A 262 18.05 13.88 -26.56
CA ILE A 262 19.38 14.30 -26.10
C ILE A 262 19.57 13.90 -24.64
N ASP A 263 20.78 13.48 -24.28
CA ASP A 263 21.13 13.23 -22.88
C ASP A 263 21.39 14.55 -22.14
N ARG A 264 21.73 14.46 -20.84
CA ARG A 264 22.05 15.61 -19.99
C ARG A 264 23.20 16.47 -20.50
N ASN A 265 24.08 15.89 -21.32
CA ASN A 265 25.23 16.58 -21.89
C ASN A 265 24.92 17.15 -23.28
N GLY A 266 23.65 17.14 -23.70
CA GLY A 266 23.21 17.61 -25.01
C GLY A 266 23.62 16.68 -26.15
N LYS A 267 24.13 15.48 -25.85
CA LYS A 267 24.52 14.52 -26.88
C LYS A 267 23.26 13.87 -27.43
N VAL A 268 23.10 13.96 -28.74
CA VAL A 268 22.04 13.24 -29.45
C VAL A 268 22.18 11.75 -29.17
N ILE A 269 21.14 11.17 -28.61
CA ILE A 269 21.03 9.75 -28.35
C ILE A 269 20.30 9.14 -29.55
N GLY A 270 21.01 8.36 -30.37
CA GLY A 270 20.46 7.72 -31.56
C GLY A 270 21.29 6.52 -31.99
N GLY A 271 20.63 5.42 -32.33
CA GLY A 271 21.23 4.32 -33.09
C GLY A 271 21.98 3.22 -32.34
N SER A 272 22.13 3.28 -31.02
CA SER A 272 22.69 2.14 -30.25
C SER A 272 22.08 2.01 -28.85
N LEU A 273 20.78 1.70 -28.79
CA LEU A 273 20.13 1.22 -27.56
C LEU A 273 19.80 -0.29 -27.60
N LYS A 274 20.61 -1.07 -28.32
CA LYS A 274 20.50 -2.54 -28.34
C LYS A 274 20.76 -3.17 -26.96
N SER A 275 21.23 -2.41 -25.97
CA SER A 275 21.56 -2.86 -24.62
C SER A 275 21.00 -1.98 -23.49
N THR A 276 20.00 -1.15 -23.73
CA THR A 276 19.49 -0.20 -22.71
C THR A 276 18.12 -0.65 -22.19
N PRO A 277 17.88 -0.58 -20.87
CA PRO A 277 16.58 -0.95 -20.32
C PRO A 277 15.47 -0.02 -20.84
N PRO A 278 14.20 -0.48 -20.77
CA PRO A 278 13.06 0.38 -20.99
C PRO A 278 13.14 1.64 -20.12
N ARG A 279 12.53 2.72 -20.60
CA ARG A 279 12.51 4.01 -19.90
C ARG A 279 11.08 4.37 -19.54
N LEU A 280 10.90 4.99 -18.39
CA LEU A 280 9.65 5.70 -18.10
C LEU A 280 9.72 7.03 -18.86
N PHE A 281 8.78 7.31 -19.76
CA PHE A 281 8.60 8.66 -20.28
C PHE A 281 7.54 9.39 -19.46
N VAL A 282 7.70 10.69 -19.27
CA VAL A 282 6.77 11.56 -18.54
C VAL A 282 6.69 12.90 -19.27
N ARG A 283 5.48 13.42 -19.49
CA ARG A 283 5.21 14.67 -20.19
C ARG A 283 5.22 15.84 -19.22
N ILE A 284 6.38 16.45 -18.99
CA ILE A 284 6.60 17.59 -18.09
C ILE A 284 7.73 18.46 -18.66
N MET A 285 7.82 19.72 -18.24
CA MET A 285 8.88 20.61 -18.73
C MET A 285 10.23 20.23 -18.12
N VAL A 286 11.33 20.62 -18.77
CA VAL A 286 12.69 20.37 -18.28
C VAL A 286 12.92 21.00 -16.90
N GLU A 287 12.38 22.19 -16.65
CA GLU A 287 12.51 22.88 -15.36
C GLU A 287 11.77 22.15 -14.23
N GLU A 288 10.61 21.57 -14.55
CA GLU A 288 9.81 20.77 -13.62
C GLU A 288 10.51 19.46 -13.27
N ALA A 289 11.10 18.80 -14.28
CA ALA A 289 11.93 17.62 -14.06
C ALA A 289 13.10 17.95 -13.12
N ALA A 290 13.87 19.01 -13.41
CA ALA A 290 14.99 19.44 -12.57
C ALA A 290 14.56 19.77 -11.12
N GLN A 291 13.35 20.29 -10.91
CA GLN A 291 12.80 20.50 -9.57
C GLN A 291 12.50 19.17 -8.87
N LEU A 292 11.86 18.23 -9.57
CA LEU A 292 11.51 16.91 -9.02
C LEU A 292 12.76 16.13 -8.63
N GLU A 293 13.86 16.21 -9.38
CA GLU A 293 15.13 15.56 -9.00
C GLU A 293 15.66 16.06 -7.68
N ARG A 294 15.66 17.39 -7.47
CA ARG A 294 16.12 18.01 -6.23
C ARG A 294 15.26 17.63 -5.04
N GLN A 295 13.96 17.41 -5.25
CA GLN A 295 13.01 17.12 -4.17
C GLN A 295 12.89 15.63 -3.84
N SER A 296 13.03 14.76 -4.84
CA SER A 296 12.71 13.33 -4.71
C SER A 296 13.87 12.38 -4.98
N GLY A 297 15.02 12.89 -5.43
CA GLY A 297 16.19 12.07 -5.77
C GLY A 297 16.06 11.26 -7.05
N CYS A 298 14.97 11.44 -7.82
CA CYS A 298 14.81 10.79 -9.12
C CYS A 298 15.76 11.37 -10.17
N GLU A 299 16.21 10.54 -11.12
CA GLU A 299 17.11 10.96 -12.19
C GLU A 299 16.52 10.71 -13.59
N PHE A 300 16.32 11.78 -14.37
CA PHE A 300 16.01 11.68 -15.79
C PHE A 300 17.28 11.48 -16.62
N CYS A 301 17.19 10.65 -17.65
CA CYS A 301 18.29 10.26 -18.51
C CYS A 301 18.31 10.99 -19.87
N ALA A 302 17.16 11.50 -20.33
CA ALA A 302 17.05 12.15 -21.65
C ALA A 302 15.81 13.05 -21.76
N VAL A 303 15.81 13.93 -22.76
CA VAL A 303 14.65 14.74 -23.15
C VAL A 303 14.37 14.59 -24.66
N SER A 304 13.10 14.65 -25.05
CA SER A 304 12.69 14.60 -26.47
C SER A 304 13.01 15.92 -27.18
N LYS A 305 13.49 15.82 -28.43
CA LYS A 305 13.91 16.98 -29.26
C LYS A 305 12.81 17.45 -30.24
N ASP A 306 11.94 16.54 -30.69
CA ASP A 306 11.03 16.77 -31.83
C ASP A 306 9.53 16.67 -31.49
N GLU A 307 9.18 16.41 -30.22
CA GLU A 307 7.77 16.35 -29.78
C GLU A 307 7.30 17.73 -29.30
N PRO A 308 6.04 18.12 -29.58
CA PRO A 308 5.53 19.49 -29.34
C PRO A 308 5.43 19.89 -27.85
N VAL A 309 5.72 18.98 -26.93
CA VAL A 309 5.70 19.17 -25.47
C VAL A 309 6.76 18.25 -24.86
N ASP A 310 7.61 18.76 -23.97
CA ASP A 310 8.78 18.03 -23.48
C ASP A 310 8.39 16.68 -22.84
N PHE A 311 8.79 15.60 -23.51
CA PHE A 311 8.79 14.26 -22.93
C PHE A 311 10.16 14.04 -22.28
N ILE A 312 10.14 13.85 -20.97
CA ILE A 312 11.30 13.56 -20.14
C ILE A 312 11.37 12.06 -19.88
N PHE A 313 12.54 11.46 -20.04
CA PHE A 313 12.74 10.02 -19.87
C PHE A 313 13.52 9.75 -18.60
N TYR A 314 13.00 8.90 -17.72
CA TYR A 314 13.62 8.45 -16.49
C TYR A 314 14.12 7.02 -16.59
N TYR A 315 15.19 6.72 -15.86
CA TYR A 315 15.55 5.34 -15.58
C TYR A 315 14.46 4.71 -14.71
N ILE A 316 14.20 3.42 -14.93
CA ILE A 316 13.32 2.65 -14.05
C ILE A 316 14.20 2.14 -12.90
N PRO A 317 14.01 2.63 -11.67
CA PRO A 317 14.73 2.14 -10.50
C PRO A 317 14.26 0.73 -10.12
N ASP A 318 15.02 0.04 -9.28
CA ASP A 318 14.64 -1.27 -8.74
C ASP A 318 13.31 -1.24 -7.97
N LYS A 319 12.94 -0.07 -7.43
CA LYS A 319 11.65 0.18 -6.77
C LYS A 319 10.92 1.32 -7.45
N ILE A 320 9.90 1.02 -8.24
CA ILE A 320 9.21 2.07 -9.02
C ILE A 320 8.52 3.15 -8.15
N THR A 321 8.29 2.86 -6.87
CA THR A 321 7.76 3.81 -5.90
C THR A 321 8.62 5.06 -5.75
N GLU A 322 9.91 4.99 -6.12
CA GLU A 322 10.80 6.15 -6.16
C GLU A 322 10.38 7.17 -7.23
N LEU A 323 9.68 6.74 -8.28
CA LEU A 323 9.14 7.64 -9.31
C LEU A 323 7.78 8.22 -8.93
N ARG A 324 7.21 7.87 -7.76
CA ARG A 324 5.89 8.34 -7.33
C ARG A 324 5.75 9.87 -7.38
N PRO A 325 6.70 10.68 -6.88
CA PRO A 325 6.55 12.15 -6.92
C PRO A 325 6.46 12.69 -8.35
N VAL A 326 7.22 12.10 -9.28
CA VAL A 326 7.20 12.47 -10.70
C VAL A 326 5.85 12.14 -11.34
N LEU A 327 5.32 10.95 -11.07
CA LEU A 327 4.06 10.46 -11.62
C LEU A 327 2.86 11.27 -11.10
N GLU A 328 2.84 11.55 -9.79
CA GLU A 328 1.82 12.37 -9.15
C GLU A 328 1.83 13.81 -9.69
N PHE A 329 3.02 14.40 -9.83
CA PHE A 329 3.17 15.74 -10.41
C PHE A 329 2.63 15.80 -11.84
N ALA A 330 3.07 14.88 -12.71
CA ALA A 330 2.65 14.84 -14.09
C ALA A 330 1.14 14.67 -14.22
N TYR A 331 0.54 13.80 -13.42
CA TYR A 331 -0.91 13.66 -13.43
C TYR A 331 -1.64 14.90 -12.95
N ASN A 332 -1.25 15.48 -11.82
CA ASN A 332 -1.91 16.67 -11.29
C ASN A 332 -1.87 17.83 -12.30
N LYS A 333 -0.76 17.96 -13.02
CA LYS A 333 -0.58 18.91 -14.12
C LYS A 333 -1.55 18.67 -15.29
N HIS A 334 -1.78 17.40 -15.67
CA HIS A 334 -2.54 17.05 -16.87
C HIS A 334 -4.00 16.62 -16.64
N ARG A 335 -4.41 16.40 -15.38
CA ARG A 335 -5.79 16.04 -14.98
C ARG A 335 -6.77 17.20 -15.15
N ARG A 336 -6.31 18.45 -14.96
CA ARG A 336 -7.17 19.66 -14.95
C ARG A 336 -7.23 20.40 -16.28
N LYS A 337 -6.34 20.08 -17.22
CA LYS A 337 -6.34 20.55 -18.61
C LYS A 337 -6.98 19.49 -19.49
#